data_AF-X1FU52-F1
#
_entry.id   AF-X1FU52-F1
#
_cell.length_a   1.000
_cell.length_b   1.000
_cell.length_c   1.000
_cell.angle_alpha   90.00
_cell.angle_beta   90.00
_cell.angle_gamma   90.00
#
_symmetry.space_group_name_H-M   'P 1'
#
loop_
_entity.id
_entity.type
_entity.pdbx_description
1 polymer ?
#
loop_
_entity_poly.entity_id
_entity_poly.type
_entity_poly.pdbx_seq_one_letter_code
_entity_poly.pdbx_strand_id
1 'polypeptide(L)'
;MQLYSVSENGALRKITRVNFAEDKVYLIDDLKTIYLWVGLKATKKKKNFGIKKANILNDKRKNNAKIQIINQNKEFGAFLAMMDILRKGIKQNIPIKKRPELSIEIEDTMELIDAGLDPDLEAEITVAAHNISQEKKTYDELCREIA
;
A
#
# COMPACT_ATOMS: atom_id res chain seq x y z
N MET A 1 -9.02 5.83 -5.14
CA MET A 1 -9.20 6.13 -3.71
C MET A 1 -9.67 7.57 -3.50
N GLN A 2 -10.67 7.79 -2.64
CA GLN A 2 -11.19 9.11 -2.26
C GLN A 2 -11.11 9.29 -0.74
N LEU A 3 -10.72 10.49 -0.28
CA LEU A 3 -10.48 10.76 1.14
C LEU A 3 -11.41 11.85 1.65
N TYR A 4 -11.94 11.64 2.85
CA TYR A 4 -12.85 12.56 3.50
C TYR A 4 -12.52 12.73 4.98
N SER A 5 -12.67 13.96 5.50
CA SER A 5 -12.79 14.21 6.95
C SER A 5 -14.25 14.39 7.32
N VAL A 6 -14.70 13.75 8.40
CA VAL A 6 -16.05 13.93 8.94
C VAL A 6 -16.10 15.20 9.79
N SER A 7 -17.03 16.09 9.49
CA SER A 7 -17.26 17.33 10.26
C SER A 7 -18.15 17.06 11.49
N GLU A 8 -18.22 18.00 12.43
CA GLU A 8 -19.05 17.86 13.65
C GLU A 8 -20.56 17.74 13.37
N ASN A 9 -21.03 18.30 12.25
CA ASN A 9 -22.41 18.16 11.77
C ASN A 9 -22.62 16.90 10.90
N GLY A 10 -21.60 16.06 10.75
CA GLY A 10 -21.63 14.85 9.93
C GLY A 10 -21.42 15.08 8.43
N ALA A 11 -21.14 16.31 7.97
CA ALA A 11 -20.76 16.56 6.59
C ALA A 11 -19.38 15.95 6.26
N LEU A 12 -19.25 15.37 5.06
CA LEU A 12 -17.97 14.90 4.56
C LEU A 12 -17.25 16.02 3.81
N ARG A 13 -16.05 16.38 4.24
CA ARG A 13 -15.17 17.30 3.50
C ARG A 13 -14.12 16.48 2.77
N LYS A 14 -14.06 16.61 1.45
CA LYS A 14 -13.05 15.94 0.62
C LYS A 14 -11.67 16.52 0.94
N ILE A 15 -10.68 15.66 1.12
CA ILE A 15 -9.29 16.03 1.45
C ILE A 15 -8.33 15.30 0.49
N THR A 16 -7.10 15.79 0.39
CA THR A 16 -6.05 15.20 -0.46
C THR A 16 -5.06 14.32 0.32
N ARG A 17 -4.96 14.53 1.63
CA ARG A 17 -4.08 13.81 2.56
C ARG A 17 -4.73 13.68 3.94
N VAL A 18 -4.32 12.69 4.71
CA VAL A 18 -4.80 12.42 6.07
C VAL A 18 -3.65 12.65 7.06
N ASN A 19 -3.83 13.58 8.00
CA ASN A 19 -2.84 13.85 9.06
C ASN A 19 -3.02 12.97 10.33
N PHE A 20 -4.10 12.18 10.38
CA PHE A 20 -4.41 11.29 11.51
C PHE A 20 -4.49 12.02 12.86
N ALA A 21 -5.17 13.16 12.90
CA ALA A 21 -5.35 13.93 14.13
C ALA A 21 -6.33 13.23 15.09
N GLU A 22 -5.99 13.24 16.38
CA GLU A 22 -6.69 12.48 17.42
C GLU A 22 -8.16 12.90 17.61
N ASP A 23 -8.52 14.14 17.28
CA ASP A 23 -9.88 14.69 17.40
C ASP A 23 -10.74 14.46 16.13
N LYS A 24 -10.20 13.77 15.12
CA LYS A 24 -10.83 13.59 13.81
C LYS A 24 -11.30 12.17 13.54
N VAL A 25 -12.21 12.09 12.58
CA VAL A 25 -12.64 10.85 11.95
C VAL A 25 -12.44 11.02 10.46
N TYR A 26 -11.76 10.07 9.83
CA TYR A 26 -11.52 10.06 8.38
C TYR A 26 -12.22 8.88 7.74
N LEU A 27 -12.79 9.12 6.56
CA LEU A 27 -13.38 8.09 5.72
C LEU A 27 -12.51 7.98 4.47
N ILE A 28 -11.96 6.79 4.24
CA ILE A 28 -11.07 6.45 3.13
C ILE A 28 -11.82 5.44 2.27
N ASP A 29 -12.23 5.88 1.09
CA ASP A 29 -12.93 5.05 0.13
C ASP A 29 -11.95 4.49 -0.91
N ASP A 30 -11.66 3.20 -0.78
CA ASP A 30 -10.78 2.44 -1.65
C ASP A 30 -11.53 1.38 -2.47
N LEU A 31 -12.66 1.78 -3.07
CA LEU A 31 -13.49 0.97 -3.99
C LEU A 31 -14.08 -0.31 -3.37
N LYS A 32 -13.26 -1.34 -3.13
CA LYS A 32 -13.66 -2.61 -2.50
C LYS A 32 -13.78 -2.51 -0.99
N THR A 33 -13.07 -1.55 -0.37
CA THR A 33 -13.10 -1.34 1.08
C THR A 33 -13.30 0.14 1.41
N ILE A 34 -14.17 0.43 2.37
CA ILE A 34 -14.32 1.75 2.98
C ILE A 34 -13.75 1.67 4.38
N TYR A 35 -12.64 2.38 4.63
CA TYR A 35 -12.05 2.47 5.96
C TYR A 35 -12.58 3.69 6.69
N LEU A 36 -12.98 3.52 7.95
CA LEU A 36 -13.34 4.59 8.85
C LEU A 36 -12.31 4.65 9.98
N TRP A 37 -11.35 5.56 9.87
CA TRP A 37 -10.36 5.78 10.91
C TRP A 37 -10.91 6.75 11.96
N VAL A 38 -10.79 6.41 13.24
CA VAL A 38 -11.33 7.16 14.38
C VAL A 38 -10.21 7.50 15.35
N GLY A 39 -9.95 8.80 15.53
CA GLY A 39 -8.97 9.29 16.49
C GLY A 39 -9.40 9.07 17.94
N LEU A 40 -8.43 8.96 18.85
CA LEU A 40 -8.66 8.67 20.27
C LEU A 40 -9.57 9.69 20.97
N LYS A 41 -9.45 10.97 20.60
CA LYS A 41 -10.20 12.11 21.16
C LYS A 41 -11.44 12.47 20.33
N ALA A 42 -11.76 11.70 19.30
CA ALA A 42 -12.91 11.97 18.46
C ALA A 42 -14.23 11.70 19.21
N THR A 43 -15.21 12.59 19.06
CA THR A 43 -16.49 12.45 19.75
C THR A 43 -17.28 11.23 19.24
N LYS A 44 -18.03 10.57 20.14
CA LYS A 44 -18.92 9.45 19.78
C LYS A 44 -19.93 9.85 18.69
N LYS A 45 -20.41 11.09 18.74
CA LYS A 45 -21.30 11.68 17.73
C LYS A 45 -20.65 11.66 16.33
N LYS A 46 -19.39 12.11 16.22
CA LYS A 46 -18.63 12.14 14.98
C LYS A 46 -18.32 10.74 14.44
N LYS A 47 -17.97 9.79 15.31
CA LYS A 47 -17.85 8.37 14.95
C LYS A 47 -19.15 7.83 14.34
N ASN A 48 -20.29 8.07 14.99
CA ASN A 48 -21.59 7.61 14.51
C ASN A 48 -21.96 8.24 13.16
N PHE A 49 -21.66 9.53 12.94
CA PHE A 49 -21.81 10.15 11.64
C PHE A 49 -20.94 9.49 10.58
N GLY A 50 -19.67 9.21 10.90
CA GLY A 50 -18.76 8.48 10.03
C GLY A 50 -19.31 7.13 9.58
N ILE A 51 -19.82 6.32 10.51
CA ILE A 51 -20.43 5.02 10.22
C ILE A 51 -21.65 5.18 9.31
N LYS A 52 -22.57 6.11 9.65
CA LYS A 52 -23.77 6.38 8.82
C LYS A 52 -23.37 6.79 7.39
N LYS A 53 -22.37 7.66 7.25
CA LYS A 53 -21.90 8.11 5.94
C LYS A 53 -21.21 7.00 5.16
N ALA A 54 -20.46 6.12 5.80
CA ALA A 54 -19.85 4.96 5.16
C ALA A 54 -20.92 4.00 4.60
N ASN A 55 -21.98 3.71 5.37
CA ASN A 55 -23.11 2.90 4.90
C ASN A 55 -23.81 3.57 3.71
N ILE A 56 -24.17 4.85 3.81
CA ILE A 56 -24.81 5.59 2.70
C ILE A 56 -23.94 5.58 1.43
N LEU A 57 -22.62 5.69 1.56
CA LEU A 57 -21.68 5.60 0.42
C LEU A 57 -21.57 4.18 -0.15
N ASN A 58 -21.82 3.16 0.68
CA ASN A 58 -21.80 1.77 0.25
C ASN A 58 -23.10 1.39 -0.46
N ASP A 59 -24.24 1.77 0.11
CA ASP A 59 -25.58 1.47 -0.42
C ASP A 59 -25.83 2.07 -1.81
N LYS A 60 -25.11 3.15 -2.16
CA LYS A 60 -25.15 3.77 -3.49
C LYS A 60 -24.37 3.01 -4.57
N ARG A 61 -23.60 1.99 -4.20
CA ARG A 61 -22.77 1.22 -5.16
C ARG A 61 -23.58 0.07 -5.72
N LYS A 62 -23.27 -0.31 -6.97
CA LYS A 62 -23.76 -1.58 -7.55
C LYS A 62 -23.21 -2.80 -6.81
N ASN A 63 -21.98 -2.70 -6.29
CA ASN A 63 -21.31 -3.76 -5.55
C ASN A 63 -21.00 -3.28 -4.12
N ASN A 64 -21.35 -4.09 -3.13
CA ASN A 64 -21.07 -3.80 -1.73
C ASN A 64 -19.56 -3.84 -1.45
N ALA A 65 -19.03 -2.76 -0.90
CA ALA A 65 -17.71 -2.67 -0.32
C ALA A 65 -17.72 -3.16 1.14
N LYS A 66 -16.59 -3.68 1.62
CA LYS A 66 -16.39 -3.99 3.03
C LYS A 66 -16.17 -2.70 3.81
N ILE A 67 -16.91 -2.47 4.88
CA ILE A 67 -16.67 -1.33 5.78
C ILE A 67 -15.79 -1.81 6.94
N GLN A 68 -14.67 -1.13 7.18
CA GLN A 68 -13.75 -1.44 8.27
C GLN A 68 -13.56 -0.23 9.17
N ILE A 69 -13.91 -0.36 10.44
CA ILE A 69 -13.70 0.68 11.45
C ILE A 69 -12.35 0.44 12.11
N ILE A 70 -11.51 1.46 12.11
CA ILE A 70 -10.15 1.41 12.63
C ILE A 70 -10.04 2.48 13.71
N ASN A 71 -9.76 2.08 14.94
CA ASN A 71 -9.53 3.04 16.01
C ASN A 71 -8.02 3.31 16.06
N GLN A 72 -7.66 4.54 16.37
CA GLN A 72 -6.26 4.93 16.57
C GLN A 72 -5.57 4.04 17.61
N ASN A 73 -4.32 3.68 17.34
CA ASN A 73 -3.50 2.71 18.08
C ASN A 73 -4.04 1.26 18.03
N LYS A 74 -4.95 0.96 17.11
CA LYS A 74 -5.49 -0.38 16.81
C LYS A 74 -5.53 -0.65 15.31
N GLU A 75 -4.67 0.01 14.54
CA GLU A 75 -4.45 -0.21 13.12
C GLU A 75 -3.80 -1.58 12.87
N PHE A 76 -4.29 -2.32 11.87
CA PHE A 76 -3.67 -3.58 11.43
C PHE A 76 -2.56 -3.32 10.40
N GLY A 77 -1.64 -4.28 10.24
CA GLY A 77 -0.42 -4.12 9.43
C GLY A 77 -0.64 -3.56 8.01
N ALA A 78 -1.62 -4.09 7.27
CA ALA A 78 -1.92 -3.59 5.92
C ALA A 78 -2.39 -2.11 5.92
N PHE A 79 -3.13 -1.68 6.95
CA PHE A 79 -3.50 -0.27 7.06
C PHE A 79 -2.32 0.61 7.47
N LEU A 80 -1.45 0.14 8.38
CA LEU A 80 -0.22 0.84 8.77
C LEU A 80 0.68 1.14 7.55
N ALA A 81 0.86 0.16 6.66
CA ALA A 81 1.61 0.35 5.41
C ALA A 81 0.97 1.44 4.51
N MET A 82 -0.37 1.50 4.48
CA MET A 82 -1.10 2.52 3.72
C MET A 82 -1.05 3.92 4.37
N MET A 83 -0.85 4.03 5.69
CA MET A 83 -0.86 5.33 6.39
C MET A 83 0.18 6.31 5.85
N ASP A 84 1.37 5.83 5.47
CA ASP A 84 2.41 6.70 4.90
C ASP A 84 1.95 7.35 3.58
N ILE A 85 1.33 6.55 2.70
CA ILE A 85 0.74 7.03 1.45
C ILE A 85 -0.37 8.05 1.73
N LEU A 86 -1.23 7.77 2.70
CA LEU A 86 -2.33 8.67 3.09
C LEU A 86 -1.82 9.99 3.68
N ARG A 87 -0.70 10.00 4.42
CA ARG A 87 -0.05 11.21 4.94
C ARG A 87 0.56 12.06 3.84
N LYS A 88 1.27 11.42 2.90
CA LYS A 88 1.88 12.08 1.73
C LYS A 88 0.81 12.64 0.77
N GLY A 89 -0.37 12.02 0.79
CA GLY A 89 -1.50 12.40 -0.02
C GLY A 89 -1.53 11.69 -1.38
N ILE A 90 -2.72 11.58 -1.94
CA ILE A 90 -2.93 10.93 -3.23
C ILE A 90 -2.64 11.96 -4.32
N LYS A 91 -1.45 11.91 -4.90
CA LYS A 91 -1.13 12.67 -6.10
C LYS A 91 -1.89 12.04 -7.27
N GLN A 92 -2.89 12.74 -7.78
CA GLN A 92 -3.57 12.36 -9.01
C GLN A 92 -2.63 12.66 -10.19
N ASN A 93 -2.57 11.76 -11.18
CA ASN A 93 -1.72 11.89 -12.38
C ASN A 93 -0.20 11.93 -12.17
N ILE A 94 0.36 11.15 -11.21
CA ILE A 94 1.80 10.86 -11.33
C ILE A 94 1.96 9.92 -12.55
N PRO A 95 2.77 10.26 -13.58
CA PRO A 95 3.15 9.28 -14.58
C PRO A 95 3.78 8.10 -13.84
N ILE A 96 3.22 6.90 -14.00
CA ILE A 96 3.75 5.69 -13.39
C ILE A 96 5.15 5.49 -14.00
N LYS A 97 6.18 5.96 -13.28
CA LYS A 97 7.56 5.66 -13.66
C LYS A 97 7.73 4.17 -13.41
N LYS A 98 8.21 3.43 -14.41
CA LYS A 98 8.68 2.07 -14.17
C LYS A 98 9.69 2.13 -13.03
N ARG A 99 9.56 1.22 -12.06
CA ARG A 99 10.62 1.01 -11.08
C ARG A 99 11.89 0.68 -11.89
N PRO A 100 13.07 1.25 -11.56
CA PRO A 100 14.30 0.80 -12.17
C PRO A 100 14.39 -0.72 -12.01
N GLU A 101 14.77 -1.40 -13.09
CA GLU A 101 15.03 -2.83 -13.06
C GLU A 101 16.23 -3.09 -12.13
N LEU A 102 16.25 -4.26 -11.50
CA LEU A 102 17.37 -4.66 -10.65
C LEU A 102 18.61 -4.80 -11.55
N SER A 103 19.68 -4.07 -11.22
CA SER A 103 21.00 -4.30 -11.80
C SER A 103 21.62 -5.50 -11.08
N ILE A 104 22.05 -6.51 -11.84
CA ILE A 104 22.77 -7.66 -11.30
C ILE A 104 24.26 -7.35 -11.45
N GLU A 105 24.94 -7.10 -10.33
CA GLU A 105 26.37 -6.78 -10.28
C GLU A 105 27.21 -8.07 -10.41
N ILE A 106 27.18 -8.65 -11.61
CA ILE A 106 27.82 -9.95 -11.88
C ILE A 106 29.35 -9.83 -11.99
N GLU A 107 29.87 -8.71 -12.50
CA GLU A 107 31.29 -8.54 -12.80
C GLU A 107 32.14 -8.67 -11.53
N ASP A 108 31.82 -7.87 -10.51
CA ASP A 108 32.49 -7.91 -9.20
C ASP A 108 32.43 -9.32 -8.57
N THR A 109 31.29 -10.01 -8.73
CA THR A 109 31.12 -11.37 -8.23
C THR A 109 32.05 -12.36 -8.95
N MET A 110 32.20 -12.24 -10.28
CA MET A 110 33.09 -13.09 -11.06
C MET A 110 34.55 -12.82 -10.77
N GLU A 111 34.97 -11.56 -10.61
CA GLU A 111 36.34 -11.21 -10.26
C GLU A 111 36.77 -11.86 -8.93
N LEU A 112 35.90 -11.87 -7.93
CA LEU A 112 36.18 -12.49 -6.63
C LEU A 112 36.29 -14.02 -6.73
N ILE A 113 35.41 -14.66 -7.50
CA ILE A 113 35.46 -16.11 -7.73
C ILE A 113 36.73 -16.49 -8.51
N ASP A 114 37.10 -15.72 -9.54
CA ASP A 114 38.31 -15.94 -10.32
C ASP A 114 39.59 -15.70 -9.50
N ALA A 115 39.53 -14.82 -8.50
CA ALA A 115 40.59 -14.64 -7.51
C ALA A 115 40.69 -15.81 -6.50
N GLY A 116 39.80 -16.80 -6.58
CA GLY A 116 39.80 -18.02 -5.77
C GLY A 116 39.08 -17.87 -4.43
N LEU A 117 38.20 -16.87 -4.27
CA LEU A 117 37.29 -16.85 -3.13
C LEU A 117 36.16 -17.86 -3.35
N ASP A 118 35.89 -18.65 -2.32
CA ASP A 118 34.72 -19.52 -2.31
C ASP A 118 33.44 -18.65 -2.31
N PRO A 119 32.49 -18.90 -3.21
CA PRO A 119 31.25 -18.13 -3.28
C PRO A 119 30.41 -18.38 -2.02
N ASP A 120 29.92 -17.28 -1.43
CA ASP A 120 28.91 -17.34 -0.40
C ASP A 120 27.50 -17.36 -1.01
N LEU A 121 26.48 -17.36 -0.15
CA LEU A 121 25.08 -17.39 -0.61
C LEU A 121 24.73 -16.19 -1.50
N GLU A 122 25.30 -15.02 -1.26
CA GLU A 122 25.03 -13.82 -2.06
C GLU A 122 25.63 -13.96 -3.46
N ALA A 123 26.86 -14.48 -3.55
CA ALA A 123 27.50 -14.80 -4.82
C ALA A 123 26.70 -15.87 -5.60
N GLU A 124 26.26 -16.94 -4.93
CA GLU A 124 25.43 -17.99 -5.54
C GLU A 124 24.12 -17.45 -6.12
N ILE A 125 23.41 -16.61 -5.35
CA ILE A 125 22.17 -15.96 -5.79
C ILE A 125 22.44 -15.04 -6.99
N THR A 126 23.52 -14.28 -6.95
CA THR A 126 23.88 -13.32 -8.01
C THR A 126 24.17 -14.05 -9.32
N VAL A 127 24.94 -15.13 -9.28
CA VAL A 127 25.24 -15.98 -10.43
C VAL A 127 23.98 -16.61 -10.99
N ALA A 128 23.13 -17.19 -10.14
CA ALA A 128 21.89 -17.82 -10.56
C ALA A 128 20.94 -16.80 -11.21
N ALA A 129 20.79 -15.62 -10.59
CA ALA A 129 19.97 -14.54 -11.12
C ALA A 129 20.49 -14.03 -12.46
N HIS A 130 21.81 -13.89 -12.61
CA HIS A 130 22.43 -13.51 -13.88
C HIS A 130 22.11 -14.53 -14.97
N ASN A 131 22.33 -15.81 -14.72
CA ASN A 131 22.06 -16.88 -15.69
C ASN A 131 20.60 -16.88 -16.14
N ILE A 132 19.66 -16.81 -15.19
CA ILE A 132 18.22 -16.73 -15.50
C ILE A 132 17.89 -15.50 -16.36
N SER A 133 18.52 -14.35 -16.08
CA SER A 133 18.29 -13.12 -16.85
C SER A 133 18.72 -13.24 -18.32
N GLN A 134 19.74 -14.07 -18.62
CA GLN A 134 20.23 -14.28 -19.98
C GLN A 134 19.31 -15.17 -20.83
N GLU A 135 18.49 -16.00 -20.20
CA GLU A 135 17.58 -16.93 -20.89
C GLU A 135 16.40 -16.21 -21.58
N LYS A 136 16.17 -14.92 -21.28
CA LYS A 136 15.10 -14.08 -21.86
C LYS A 136 13.70 -14.72 -21.78
N LYS A 137 13.48 -15.60 -20.80
CA LYS A 137 12.19 -16.24 -20.55
C LYS A 137 11.15 -15.20 -20.13
N THR A 138 9.92 -15.41 -20.56
CA THR A 138 8.79 -14.64 -20.05
C THR A 138 8.51 -15.03 -18.59
N TYR A 139 7.86 -14.14 -17.85
CA TYR A 139 7.48 -14.41 -16.46
C TYR A 139 6.64 -15.69 -16.32
N ASP A 140 5.69 -15.92 -17.24
CA ASP A 140 4.83 -17.10 -17.23
C ASP A 140 5.61 -18.41 -17.46
N GLU A 141 6.61 -18.39 -18.34
CA GLU A 141 7.50 -19.53 -18.56
C GLU A 141 8.33 -19.83 -17.31
N LEU A 142 8.89 -18.79 -16.70
CA LEU A 142 9.68 -18.91 -15.47
C LEU A 142 8.86 -19.53 -14.33
N CYS A 143 7.62 -19.08 -14.14
CA CYS A 143 6.73 -19.61 -13.10
C CYS A 143 6.38 -21.09 -13.31
N ARG A 144 6.38 -21.59 -14.54
CA ARG A 144 6.06 -23.01 -14.81
C ARG A 144 7.25 -23.93 -14.57
N GLU A 145 8.46 -23.42 -14.69
CA GLU A 145 9.69 -24.20 -14.52
C GLU A 145 10.11 -24.34 -13.06
N ILE A 146 9.82 -23.33 -12.25
CA ILE A 146 10.18 -23.27 -10.82
C ILE A 146 9.09 -23.88 -9.92
N ALA A 147 7.89 -24.15 -10.46
CA ALA A 147 6.76 -24.75 -9.73
C ALA A 147 6.76 -26.28 -9.75
#